data_AF-A0A9C8JEV0-F1
#
_entry.id   AF-A0A9C8JEV0-F1
#
_cell.length_a   1.000
_cell.length_b   1.000
_cell.length_c   1.000
_cell.angle_alpha   90.00
_cell.angle_beta   90.00
_cell.angle_gamma   90.00
#
_symmetry.space_group_name_H-M   'P 1'
#
loop_
_entity.id
_entity.type
_entity.pdbx_description
1 polymer ?
#
loop_
_entity_poly.entity_id
_entity_poly.type
_entity_poly.pdbx_seq_one_letter_code
_entity_poly.pdbx_strand_id
1 'polypeptide(L)' 'VGHVAAQVGGKGGGRPDMAQGGGNQPENLSAALDSVVGWVNSKLES' A
#
# COMPACT_ATOMS: atom_id res chain seq x y z
N VAL A 1 -2.52 -0.90 4.93
CA VAL A 1 -2.89 0.09 3.88
C VAL A 1 -2.05 1.35 3.90
N GLY A 2 -1.79 1.96 5.06
CA GLY A 2 -0.96 3.18 5.14
C GLY A 2 0.40 3.08 4.42
N HIS A 3 1.07 1.92 4.46
CA HIS A 3 2.32 1.67 3.73
C HIS A 3 2.24 2.01 2.24
N VAL A 4 1.24 1.48 1.53
CA VAL A 4 1.05 1.69 0.08
C VAL A 4 0.45 3.07 -0.19
N ALA A 5 -0.52 3.51 0.62
CA ALA A 5 -1.17 4.81 0.42
C ALA A 5 -0.21 6.00 0.55
N ALA A 6 0.81 5.90 1.42
CA ALA A 6 1.82 6.93 1.56
C ALA A 6 2.71 7.10 0.31
N GLN A 7 2.94 6.03 -0.45
CA GLN A 7 3.76 6.04 -1.67
C GLN A 7 3.09 6.82 -2.81
N VAL A 8 1.76 6.92 -2.80
CA VAL A 8 0.98 7.75 -3.74
C VAL A 8 0.58 9.11 -3.14
N GLY A 9 1.29 9.57 -2.10
CA GLY A 9 1.06 10.87 -1.47
C GLY A 9 -0.26 10.96 -0.70
N GLY A 10 -0.71 9.84 -0.12
CA GLY A 10 -2.05 9.71 0.42
C GLY A 10 -2.15 8.98 1.74
N LYS A 11 -3.38 8.57 2.08
CA LYS A 11 -3.74 7.91 3.34
C LYS A 11 -4.70 6.76 3.07
N GLY A 12 -4.75 5.82 3.99
CA GLY A 12 -5.72 4.72 3.92
C GLY A 12 -5.93 4.04 5.26
N GLY A 13 -7.09 3.43 5.41
CA GLY A 13 -7.57 2.83 6.64
C GLY A 13 -8.64 1.76 6.37
N GLY A 14 -9.04 1.08 7.42
CA GLY A 14 -10.02 0.01 7.36
C GLY A 14 -9.75 -1.04 8.42
N ARG A 15 -10.46 -2.15 8.33
CA ARG A 15 -10.36 -3.27 9.25
C ARG A 15 -9.29 -4.28 8.78
N PRO A 16 -8.88 -5.23 9.63
CA PRO A 16 -7.90 -6.24 9.26
C PRO A 16 -8.32 -7.10 8.06
N ASP A 17 -9.61 -7.34 7.90
CA ASP A 17 -10.21 -8.11 6.80
C ASP A 17 -10.34 -7.31 5.50
N MET A 18 -10.56 -6.00 5.61
CA MET A 18 -10.70 -5.12 4.46
C MET A 18 -10.26 -3.71 4.78
N ALA A 19 -9.44 -3.13 3.91
CA ALA A 19 -9.02 -1.75 4.05
C ALA A 19 -8.77 -1.08 2.69
N GLN A 20 -8.95 0.25 2.65
CA GLN A 20 -8.93 1.07 1.44
C GLN A 20 -8.07 2.33 1.65
N GLY A 21 -7.47 2.83 0.58
CA GLY A 21 -6.63 4.03 0.61
C GLY A 21 -6.39 4.60 -0.77
N GLY A 22 -5.90 5.84 -0.83
CA GLY A 22 -5.61 6.55 -2.07
C GLY A 22 -4.82 7.83 -1.81
N GLY A 23 -4.37 8.50 -2.86
CA GLY A 23 -3.57 9.72 -2.80
C GLY A 23 -3.54 10.48 -4.12
N ASN A 24 -2.82 11.62 -4.13
CA ASN A 24 -2.87 12.60 -5.23
C ASN A 24 -1.67 12.50 -6.19
N GLN A 25 -0.83 11.47 -6.07
CA GLN A 25 0.34 11.23 -6.94
C GLN A 25 0.13 9.96 -7.77
N PRO A 26 -0.76 9.97 -8.78
CA PRO A 26 -1.04 8.81 -9.62
C PRO A 26 0.19 8.32 -10.39
N GLU A 27 1.17 9.18 -10.66
CA GLU A 27 2.45 8.85 -11.28
C GLU A 27 3.24 7.79 -10.49
N ASN A 28 3.04 7.71 -9.17
CA ASN A 28 3.71 6.74 -8.30
C ASN A 28 2.94 5.40 -8.20
N LEU A 29 1.77 5.27 -8.83
CA LEU A 29 0.90 4.11 -8.65
C LEU A 29 1.57 2.80 -9.06
N SER A 30 2.26 2.78 -10.21
CA SER A 30 2.92 1.56 -10.68
C SER A 30 3.97 1.07 -9.68
N ALA A 31 4.89 1.96 -9.29
CA ALA A 31 5.93 1.63 -8.31
C ALA A 31 5.34 1.20 -6.95
N ALA A 32 4.25 1.82 -6.54
CA ALA A 32 3.56 1.46 -5.31
C ALA A 32 2.99 0.03 -5.36
N LEU A 33 2.34 -0.34 -6.46
CA LEU A 33 1.83 -1.69 -6.69
C LEU A 33 2.95 -2.73 -6.76
N ASP A 34 4.05 -2.43 -7.46
CA ASP A 34 5.20 -3.34 -7.57
C ASP A 34 5.84 -3.64 -6.20
N SER A 35 5.81 -2.67 -5.27
CA SER A 35 6.36 -2.85 -3.93
C SER A 35 5.57 -3.83 -3.03
N VAL A 36 4.30 -4.11 -3.36
CA VAL A 36 3.38 -4.89 -2.51
C VAL A 36 3.88 -6.32 -2.32
N VAL A 37 4.42 -6.95 -3.36
CA VAL A 37 4.84 -8.36 -3.32
C VAL A 37 5.93 -8.57 -2.26
N GLY A 38 6.98 -7.74 -2.28
CA GLY A 38 8.07 -7.81 -1.30
C GLY A 38 7.58 -7.52 0.12
N TRP A 39 6.68 -6.55 0.27
CA TRP A 39 6.09 -6.24 1.56
C TRP A 39 5.27 -7.41 2.13
N VAL A 40 4.43 -8.06 1.33
CA VAL A 40 3.64 -9.23 1.77
C VAL A 40 4.57 -10.38 2.17
N ASN A 41 5.59 -10.69 1.36
CA ASN A 41 6.55 -11.76 1.69
C ASN A 41 7.22 -11.51 3.04
N SER A 42 7.64 -10.27 3.33
CA SER A 42 8.24 -9.90 4.62
C SER A 42 7.31 -10.06 5.83
N LYS A 43 6.00 -10.22 5.62
CA LYS A 43 5.00 -10.46 6.67
C LYS A 43 4.62 -11.92 6.82
N LEU A 44 4.95 -12.75 5.83
CA LEU A 44 4.66 -14.19 5.82
C LEU A 44 5.87 -15.02 6.24
N GLU A 45 7.09 -14.51 6.05
CA GLU A 45 8.29 -15.10 6.61
C GLU A 45 8.26 -14.96 8.14
N SER A 46 8.00 -16.08 8.83
CA SER A 46 8.01 -16.27 10.28
C SER A 46 8.73 -17.56 10.63
#